data_AF-A0A662RFD7-F1
#
_entry.id   AF-A0A662RFD7-F1
#
_cell.length_a   1.000
_cell.length_b   1.000
_cell.length_c   1.000
_cell.angle_alpha   90.00
_cell.angle_beta   90.00
_cell.angle_gamma   90.00
#
_symmetry.space_group_name_H-M   'P 1'
#
loop_
_entity.id
_entity.type
_entity.pdbx_description
1 polymer ?
#
loop_
_entity_poly.entity_id
_entity_poly.type
_entity_poly.pdbx_seq_one_letter_code
_entity_poly.pdbx_strand_id
1 'polypeptide(L)' 'MEYIYAALMLNSAGKEITEDGIASILGAAGIDVDASRAKALVAALENVDIKSAISQAAVAPVAVAAG' A
#
# COMPACT_ATOMS: atom_id res chain seq x y z
N MET A 1 4.71 3.42 7.55
CA MET A 1 3.99 2.17 7.18
C MET A 1 2.53 2.40 6.83
N GLU A 2 1.88 3.39 7.46
CA GLU A 2 0.50 3.84 7.26
C GLU A 2 0.07 4.01 5.79
N TYR A 3 0.88 4.61 4.93
CA TYR A 3 0.58 4.78 3.50
C TYR A 3 0.46 3.44 2.76
N ILE A 4 1.31 2.46 3.11
CA ILE A 4 1.26 1.11 2.52
C ILE A 4 -0.03 0.41 2.96
N TYR A 5 -0.42 0.53 4.23
CA TYR A 5 -1.67 -0.04 4.71
C TYR A 5 -2.90 0.60 4.06
N ALA A 6 -2.89 1.91 3.87
CA ALA A 6 -3.95 2.61 3.14
C ALA A 6 -4.03 2.11 1.68
N ALA A 7 -2.89 1.99 0.99
CA ALA A 7 -2.82 1.46 -0.38
C ALA A 7 -3.31 0.00 -0.47
N LEU A 8 -2.91 -0.86 0.46
CA LEU A 8 -3.37 -2.26 0.53
C LEU A 8 -4.87 -2.34 0.83
N MET A 9 -5.40 -1.46 1.67
CA MET A 9 -6.85 -1.38 1.95
C MET A 9 -7.64 -1.03 0.69
N LEU A 10 -7.20 -0.01 -0.06
CA LEU A 10 -7.81 0.38 -1.33
C LEU A 10 -7.79 -0.79 -2.33
N ASN A 11 -6.63 -1.44 -2.47
CA ASN A 11 -6.49 -2.61 -3.34
C ASN A 11 -7.41 -3.77 -2.93
N SER A 12 -7.49 -4.07 -1.63
CA SER A 12 -8.37 -5.12 -1.09
C SER A 12 -9.85 -4.79 -1.30
N ALA A 13 -10.21 -3.50 -1.32
CA ALA A 13 -11.55 -3.03 -1.61
C ALA A 13 -11.85 -2.92 -3.12
N GLY A 14 -10.91 -3.30 -3.99
CA GLY A 14 -11.04 -3.18 -5.44
C GLY A 14 -11.07 -1.73 -5.95
N LYS A 15 -10.61 -0.78 -5.12
CA LYS A 15 -10.52 0.64 -5.48
C LYS A 15 -9.14 0.95 -6.03
N GLU A 16 -9.11 1.91 -6.95
CA GLU A 16 -7.86 2.46 -7.44
C GLU A 16 -7.09 3.17 -6.32
N ILE A 17 -5.76 3.06 -6.36
CA ILE A 17 -4.88 3.67 -5.37
C ILE A 17 -4.54 5.08 -5.86
N THR A 18 -5.21 6.08 -5.30
CA THR A 18 -5.00 7.49 -5.63
C THR A 18 -4.54 8.28 -4.40
N GLU A 19 -3.95 9.46 -4.62
CA GLU A 19 -3.55 10.38 -3.55
C GLU A 19 -4.73 10.71 -2.62
N ASP A 20 -5.91 10.99 -3.20
CA ASP A 20 -7.14 11.29 -2.47
C ASP A 20 -7.65 10.09 -1.66
N GLY A 21 -7.56 8.88 -2.22
CA GLY A 21 -7.96 7.65 -1.54
C GLY A 21 -7.09 7.38 -0.31
N ILE A 22 -5.77 7.57 -0.46
CA ILE A 22 -4.81 7.44 0.64
C ILE A 22 -5.09 8.51 1.70
N ALA A 23 -5.26 9.78 1.28
CA ALA A 23 -5.51 10.88 2.19
C ALA A 23 -6.81 10.70 2.99
N SER A 24 -7.86 10.19 2.36
CA SER A 24 -9.15 9.92 3.01
C SER A 24 -9.03 8.85 4.10
N ILE A 25 -8.30 7.77 3.83
CA ILE A 25 -8.11 6.68 4.80
C ILE A 25 -7.26 7.15 5.98
N LEU A 26 -6.13 7.80 5.70
CA LEU A 26 -5.22 8.30 6.74
C LEU A 26 -5.88 9.41 7.57
N GLY A 27 -6.62 10.33 6.94
CA GLY A 27 -7.39 11.37 7.61
C GLY A 27 -8.50 10.79 8.49
N ALA A 28 -9.20 9.74 8.03
CA ALA A 28 -10.19 9.04 8.85
C ALA A 28 -9.57 8.36 10.09
N ALA A 29 -8.29 7.99 10.02
CA ALA A 29 -7.52 7.47 11.15
C ALA A 29 -6.90 8.59 12.03
N GLY A 30 -7.14 9.87 11.71
CA GLY A 30 -6.58 11.02 12.44
C GLY A 30 -5.09 11.24 12.20
N ILE A 31 -4.56 10.76 11.08
CA ILE A 31 -3.14 10.89 10.70
C ILE A 31 -2.98 12.05 9.72
N ASP A 32 -2.02 12.93 9.99
CA ASP A 32 -1.64 14.01 9.07
C ASP A 32 -0.99 13.46 7.80
N VAL A 33 -1.50 13.92 6.66
CA VAL A 33 -1.11 13.42 5.34
C VAL A 33 -0.08 14.34 4.71
N ASP A 34 1.03 13.74 4.29
CA ASP A 34 2.05 14.36 3.46
C ASP A 34 1.77 14.00 1.99
N ALA A 35 1.34 15.01 1.23
CA ALA A 35 1.02 14.87 -0.18
C ALA A 35 2.22 14.36 -1.02
N SER A 36 3.45 14.73 -0.67
CA SER A 36 4.64 14.28 -1.39
C SER A 36 4.87 12.77 -1.21
N ARG A 37 4.59 12.26 -0.01
CA ARG A 37 4.69 10.82 0.29
C ARG A 37 3.58 10.02 -0.38
N ALA A 38 2.34 10.54 -0.38
CA ALA A 38 1.23 9.91 -1.09
C ALA A 38 1.51 9.79 -2.59
N LYS A 39 1.97 10.89 -3.20
CA LYS A 39 2.35 10.93 -4.62
C LYS A 39 3.49 9.98 -4.96
N ALA A 40 4.54 9.97 -4.14
CA ALA A 40 5.67 9.05 -4.34
C ALA A 40 5.23 7.59 -4.27
N LEU A 41 4.29 7.25 -3.38
CA LEU A 41 3.74 5.91 -3.29
C LEU A 41 2.91 5.55 -4.52
N VAL A 42 2.01 6.44 -4.97
CA VAL A 42 1.19 6.20 -6.17
C VAL A 42 2.10 5.98 -7.39
N ALA A 43 3.09 6.85 -7.60
CA ALA A 43 4.05 6.72 -8.69
C ALA A 43 4.87 5.40 -8.62
N ALA A 44 5.26 4.98 -7.41
CA ALA A 44 5.95 3.69 -7.23
C ALA A 44 5.07 2.48 -7.55
N LEU A 45 3.74 2.64 -7.51
CA LEU A 45 2.77 1.57 -7.74
C LEU A 45 2.17 1.55 -9.15
N GLU A 46 2.35 2.60 -9.97
CA GLU A 46 1.78 2.70 -11.33
C GLU A 46 2.10 1.50 -12.23
N ASN A 47 3.28 0.89 -12.06
CA ASN A 47 3.73 -0.26 -12.86
C ASN A 47 3.82 -1.56 -12.05
N VAL A 48 3.19 -1.62 -10.88
CA VAL A 48 3.23 -2.78 -9.99
C VAL A 48 1.90 -3.51 -10.01
N ASP A 49 1.90 -4.77 -10.42
CA ASP A 49 0.77 -5.66 -10.18
C ASP A 49 0.78 -6.12 -8.73
N ILE A 50 0.02 -5.41 -7.89
CA ILE A 50 -0.06 -5.65 -6.45
C ILE A 50 -0.62 -7.04 -6.14
N LYS A 51 -1.56 -7.58 -6.95
CA LYS A 51 -2.10 -8.92 -6.71
C LYS A 51 -1.05 -9.98 -6.97
N SER A 52 -0.30 -9.84 -8.07
CA SER A 52 0.82 -10.74 -8.38
C SER A 52 1.91 -10.64 -7.32
N ALA A 53 2.29 -9.43 -6.91
CA ALA A 53 3.29 -9.20 -5.87
C ALA A 53 2.89 -9.80 -4.51
N ILE A 54 1.63 -9.64 -4.09
CA ILE A 54 1.12 -10.25 -2.84
C ILE A 54 1.09 -11.78 -2.96
N SER A 55 0.65 -12.32 -4.10
CA SER A 55 0.60 -13.76 -4.33
C SER A 55 1.98 -14.38 -4.29
N GLN A 56 2.97 -13.74 -4.93
CA GLN A 56 4.37 -14.13 -4.89
C GLN A 56 4.93 -14.03 -3.46
N ALA A 57 4.62 -12.96 -2.72
CA ALA A 57 5.04 -12.80 -1.34
C ALA A 57 4.43 -13.87 -0.40
N ALA A 58 3.20 -14.33 -0.68
CA ALA A 58 2.53 -15.36 0.10
C ALA A 58 3.13 -16.76 -0.09
N VAL A 59 3.68 -17.05 -1.27
CA VAL A 59 4.36 -18.32 -1.57
C VAL A 59 5.87 -18.25 -1.38
N ALA A 60 6.43 -17.05 -1.18
CA ALA A 60 7.84 -16.87 -0.92
C ALA A 60 8.20 -17.64 0.36
N PRO A 61 9.20 -18.53 0.32
CA PRO A 61 9.64 -19.21 1.53
C PRO A 61 10.10 -18.15 2.51
N VAL A 62 9.35 -17.98 3.60
CA VAL A 62 9.81 -17.24 4.76
C VAL A 62 11.01 -18.00 5.30
N ALA A 63 12.20 -17.52 4.96
CA ALA A 63 13.42 -18.00 5.57
C ALA A 63 13.27 -17.71 7.07
N VAL A 64 12.89 -18.74 7.82
CA VAL A 64 13.02 -18.73 9.27
C VAL A 64 14.52 -18.60 9.50
N ALA A 65 14.97 -17.40 9.86
CA ALA A 65 16.30 -17.21 10.39
C ALA A 65 16.36 -18.08 11.66
N ALA A 66 16.88 -19.30 11.52
CA ALA A 66 17.22 -20.14 12.63
C ALA A 66 18.25 -19.36 13.46
N GLY A 67 17.89 -19.11 14.72
CA GLY A 67 18.79 -18.53 15.71
C GLY A 67 19.95 -19.45 16.05
#